data_AF-A0A1Y2UWY8-F1
#
_entry.id   AF-A0A1Y2UWY8-F1
#
_cell.length_a   1.000
_cell.length_b   1.000
_cell.length_c   1.000
_cell.angle_alpha   90.00
_cell.angle_beta   90.00
_cell.angle_gamma   90.00
#
_symmetry.space_group_name_H-M   'P 1'
#
loop_
_entity.id
_entity.type
_entity.pdbx_description
1 polymer ?
#
loop_
_entity_poly.entity_id
_entity_poly.type
_entity_poly.pdbx_seq_one_letter_code
_entity_poly.pdbx_strand_id
1 'polypeptide(L)'
;MATAIGKKYDRPIFTIDDLNRIEDELEKDGEYIEVRDRQGNPLKTKNAFRGEGRSDPPPFAWAPRNQVNFGRERELDEWRAKEIEAFYGSVRVGSFQKWGPRVSASFAEGKMIKVIMDWEFSDECRNLIDALWSMDIPQVDKIIAFGGGSIAFNMTTYELEHAMFLTVARVLGEKQGGKKIPVYVQEPGYTAVCKEVLPKFGFNVIDCFGARGLTMIDNNTVVLVNFPAFAIRQIVADLGVRPAAMFWKPEITEAEWEGLSKDDKDNWHDVDTAKTREMMHQYTRVDLPGAKITQTSFYKLFDVYDFIHRDVFIGSTWYVRNQTS
;
A
#
# COMPACT_ATOMS: atom_id res chain seq x y z
N MET A 1 30.39 -21.06 -25.87
CA MET A 1 30.67 -19.70 -25.37
C MET A 1 29.42 -19.22 -24.65
N ALA A 2 29.42 -19.30 -23.32
CA ALA A 2 28.34 -18.80 -22.50
C ALA A 2 28.42 -17.26 -22.49
N THR A 3 27.40 -16.60 -23.01
CA THR A 3 27.30 -15.14 -23.04
C THR A 3 27.21 -14.61 -21.61
N ALA A 4 28.19 -13.80 -21.24
CA ALA A 4 28.33 -13.15 -19.94
C ALA A 4 27.32 -12.01 -19.73
N ILE A 5 26.01 -12.32 -19.73
CA ILE A 5 24.91 -11.38 -19.39
C ILE A 5 24.33 -11.72 -18.01
N GLY A 6 25.15 -12.22 -17.09
CA GLY A 6 24.69 -12.85 -15.84
C GLY A 6 25.09 -12.15 -14.54
N LYS A 7 25.57 -10.90 -14.53
CA LYS A 7 26.21 -10.32 -13.31
C LYS A 7 26.00 -8.83 -13.02
N LYS A 8 24.89 -8.19 -13.43
CA LYS A 8 24.66 -6.75 -13.14
C LYS A 8 23.34 -6.43 -12.41
N TYR A 9 22.83 -7.36 -11.60
CA TYR A 9 21.54 -7.25 -10.90
C TYR A 9 21.63 -7.36 -9.36
N ASP A 10 22.82 -7.29 -8.75
CA ASP A 10 23.03 -7.69 -7.34
C ASP A 10 22.50 -6.72 -6.27
N ARG A 11 22.08 -5.49 -6.61
CA ARG A 11 21.58 -4.54 -5.60
C ARG A 11 20.04 -4.44 -5.63
N PRO A 12 19.36 -4.61 -4.49
CA PRO A 12 17.94 -4.29 -4.32
C PRO A 12 17.60 -2.88 -4.80
N ILE A 13 16.40 -2.67 -5.35
CA ILE A 13 15.92 -1.33 -5.73
C ILE A 13 15.64 -0.52 -4.46
N PHE A 14 15.07 -1.19 -3.45
CA PHE A 14 14.78 -0.60 -2.15
C PHE A 14 15.66 -1.21 -1.05
N THR A 15 16.09 -0.39 -0.11
CA THR A 15 16.72 -0.86 1.13
C THR A 15 15.98 -0.27 2.32
N ILE A 16 16.03 -0.95 3.47
CA ILE A 16 15.43 -0.45 4.70
C ILE A 16 16.02 0.92 5.10
N ASP A 17 17.32 1.13 4.83
CA ASP A 17 18.01 2.38 5.08
C ASP A 17 17.49 3.52 4.20
N ASP A 18 17.14 3.25 2.94
CA ASP A 18 16.57 4.27 2.05
C ASP A 18 15.16 4.68 2.51
N LEU A 19 14.36 3.72 2.99
CA LEU A 19 13.02 3.97 3.53
C LEU A 19 13.08 4.72 4.88
N ASN A 20 14.02 4.37 5.77
CA ASN A 20 14.24 5.10 7.02
C ASN A 20 14.80 6.50 6.77
N ARG A 21 15.72 6.67 5.82
CA ARG A 21 16.32 7.98 5.54
C ARG A 21 15.26 8.97 5.06
N ILE A 22 14.37 8.57 4.15
CA ILE A 22 13.36 9.50 3.64
C ILE A 22 12.39 9.95 4.75
N GLU A 23 12.11 9.08 5.72
CA GLU A 23 11.36 9.45 6.93
C GLU A 23 12.09 10.54 7.73
N ASP A 24 13.36 10.32 8.02
CA ASP A 24 14.18 11.24 8.80
C ASP A 24 14.31 12.60 8.08
N GLU A 25 14.44 12.60 6.75
CA GLU A 25 14.56 13.82 5.96
C GLU A 25 13.24 14.62 5.90
N LEU A 26 12.10 13.94 5.79
CA LEU A 26 10.79 14.59 5.85
C LEU A 26 10.52 15.17 7.24
N GLU A 27 11.02 14.54 8.31
CA GLU A 27 10.88 15.04 9.68
C GLU A 27 11.73 16.29 9.96
N LYS A 28 12.92 16.39 9.35
CA LYS A 28 13.79 17.57 9.49
C LYS A 28 13.19 18.84 8.89
N ASP A 29 12.29 18.71 7.93
CA ASP A 29 11.67 19.83 7.21
C ASP A 29 12.72 20.83 6.68
N GLY A 30 13.81 20.30 6.13
CA GLY A 30 14.94 21.06 5.61
C GLY A 30 14.61 21.83 4.34
N GLU A 31 15.50 22.75 3.92
CA GLU A 31 15.40 23.42 2.61
C GLU A 31 15.50 22.43 1.44
N TYR A 32 16.25 21.35 1.65
CA TYR A 32 16.37 20.24 0.73
C TYR A 32 16.03 18.96 1.46
N ILE A 33 15.45 18.01 0.72
CA ILE A 33 15.29 16.63 1.13
C ILE A 33 16.35 15.82 0.38
N GLU A 34 17.17 15.09 1.12
CA GLU A 34 18.22 14.24 0.55
C GLU A 34 17.72 12.81 0.31
N VAL A 35 17.63 12.40 -0.95
CA VAL A 35 17.45 10.99 -1.34
C VAL A 35 18.76 10.45 -1.91
N ARG A 36 18.80 9.18 -2.30
CA ARG A 36 19.99 8.60 -2.95
C ARG A 36 19.68 8.02 -4.31
N ASP A 37 20.65 8.13 -5.20
CA ASP A 37 20.65 7.37 -6.45
C ASP A 37 21.04 5.90 -6.19
N ARG A 38 21.08 5.12 -7.26
CA ARG A 38 21.41 3.70 -7.24
C ARG A 38 22.84 3.40 -6.78
N GLN A 39 23.78 4.34 -6.91
CA GLN A 39 25.17 4.22 -6.44
C GLN A 39 25.29 4.64 -4.98
N GLY A 40 24.23 5.16 -4.38
CA GLY A 40 24.25 5.70 -3.04
C GLY A 40 24.79 7.12 -2.97
N ASN A 41 24.93 7.84 -4.09
CA ASN A 41 25.27 9.26 -4.05
C ASN A 41 24.04 10.06 -3.60
N PRO A 42 24.23 11.13 -2.81
CA PRO A 42 23.13 11.98 -2.39
C PRO A 42 22.56 12.75 -3.58
N LEU A 43 21.23 12.75 -3.68
CA LEU A 43 20.44 13.58 -4.59
C LEU A 43 19.64 14.57 -3.74
N LYS A 44 19.87 15.86 -3.94
CA LYS A 44 19.13 16.91 -3.24
C LYS A 44 17.93 17.35 -4.05
N THR A 45 16.75 17.22 -3.47
CA THR A 45 15.51 17.78 -4.02
C THR A 45 15.09 18.96 -3.17
N LYS A 46 14.74 20.09 -3.79
CA LYS A 46 14.24 21.25 -3.06
C LYS A 46 12.93 20.87 -2.36
N ASN A 47 12.83 21.15 -1.06
CA ASN A 47 11.60 20.96 -0.31
C ASN A 47 10.64 22.11 -0.63
N ALA A 48 9.73 21.89 -1.58
CA ALA A 48 8.79 22.91 -2.03
C ALA A 48 7.76 23.31 -0.96
N PHE A 49 7.54 22.46 0.05
CA PHE A 49 6.51 22.62 1.09
C PHE A 49 7.12 22.76 2.49
N ARG A 50 8.34 23.31 2.55
CA ARG A 50 9.02 23.61 3.81
C ARG A 50 8.17 24.49 4.70
N GLY A 51 8.07 24.14 5.98
CA GLY A 51 7.32 24.90 6.99
C GLY A 51 5.80 24.71 6.91
N GLU A 52 5.28 24.02 5.89
CA GLU A 52 3.87 23.60 5.86
C GLU A 52 3.61 22.45 6.83
N GLY A 53 4.67 21.74 7.20
CA GLY A 53 4.66 20.64 8.16
C GLY A 53 3.71 19.51 7.74
N ARG A 54 3.15 18.84 8.74
CA ARG A 54 2.17 17.75 8.58
C ARG A 54 0.71 18.25 8.62
N SER A 55 0.52 19.55 8.47
CA SER A 55 -0.80 20.18 8.60
C SER A 55 -1.71 19.85 7.41
N ASP A 56 -2.97 19.60 7.72
CA ASP A 56 -3.98 19.39 6.69
C ASP A 56 -4.45 20.71 6.09
N PRO A 57 -4.83 20.70 4.81
CA PRO A 57 -5.57 21.82 4.25
C PRO A 57 -6.86 22.09 5.04
N PRO A 58 -7.38 23.34 5.02
CA PRO A 58 -8.69 23.66 5.59
C PRO A 58 -9.81 22.76 5.05
N PRO A 59 -10.93 22.61 5.78
CA PRO A 59 -12.07 21.84 5.30
C PRO A 59 -12.50 22.23 3.88
N PHE A 60 -12.76 21.24 3.03
CA PHE A 60 -13.12 21.39 1.60
C PHE A 60 -12.06 22.07 0.70
N ALA A 61 -10.91 22.48 1.24
CA ALA A 61 -9.81 22.99 0.43
C ALA A 61 -8.85 21.86 0.03
N TRP A 62 -8.03 22.11 -0.99
CA TRP A 62 -6.88 21.28 -1.29
C TRP A 62 -5.61 22.14 -1.28
N ALA A 63 -4.48 21.49 -1.01
CA ALA A 63 -3.17 22.10 -1.14
C ALA A 63 -2.16 21.03 -1.57
N PRO A 64 -1.14 21.40 -2.36
CA PRO A 64 -0.07 20.48 -2.70
C PRO A 64 0.74 20.13 -1.45
N ARG A 65 1.20 18.88 -1.34
CA ARG A 65 2.01 18.37 -0.23
C ARG A 65 3.11 17.46 -0.76
N ASN A 66 4.19 17.31 0.02
CA ASN A 66 5.21 16.30 -0.25
C ASN A 66 4.58 14.91 -0.24
N GLN A 67 4.95 14.08 -1.21
CA GLN A 67 4.69 12.65 -1.20
C GLN A 67 5.98 11.91 -1.53
N VAL A 68 6.22 10.80 -0.85
CA VAL A 68 7.23 9.85 -1.27
C VAL A 68 6.71 9.01 -2.41
N ASN A 69 7.40 9.11 -3.55
CA ASN A 69 7.20 8.28 -4.71
C ASN A 69 8.20 7.14 -4.70
N PHE A 70 7.71 5.93 -4.98
CA PHE A 70 8.54 4.75 -5.10
C PHE A 70 8.71 4.40 -6.57
N GLY A 71 9.96 4.13 -6.93
CA GLY A 71 10.34 3.62 -8.24
C GLY A 71 9.72 2.25 -8.53
N ARG A 72 9.89 1.79 -9.78
CA ARG A 72 9.42 0.48 -10.24
C ARG A 72 10.53 -0.18 -11.04
N GLU A 73 10.64 -1.50 -10.97
CA GLU A 73 11.71 -2.22 -11.69
C GLU A 73 11.68 -1.95 -13.21
N ARG A 74 10.49 -1.84 -13.79
CA ARG A 74 10.33 -1.51 -15.22
C ARG A 74 10.81 -0.10 -15.57
N GLU A 75 10.55 0.87 -14.71
CA GLU A 75 11.10 2.23 -14.87
C GLU A 75 12.64 2.16 -14.85
N LEU A 76 13.20 1.38 -13.92
CA LEU A 76 14.63 1.16 -13.88
C LEU A 76 15.18 0.46 -15.13
N ASP A 77 14.44 -0.49 -15.71
CA ASP A 77 14.80 -1.14 -16.98
C ASP A 77 14.79 -0.16 -18.17
N GLU A 78 13.84 0.76 -18.21
CA GLU A 78 13.85 1.84 -19.20
C GLU A 78 15.08 2.76 -19.05
N TRP A 79 15.49 3.05 -17.82
CA TRP A 79 16.69 3.85 -17.55
C TRP A 79 17.97 3.09 -17.90
N ARG A 80 17.99 1.77 -17.69
CA ARG A 80 19.08 0.88 -18.15
C ARG A 80 19.20 0.86 -19.66
N ALA A 81 18.09 0.74 -20.38
CA ALA A 81 18.06 0.74 -21.83
C ALA A 81 18.58 2.06 -22.43
N LYS A 82 18.46 3.16 -21.67
CA LYS A 82 18.99 4.49 -22.00
C LYS A 82 20.40 4.74 -21.45
N GLU A 83 21.01 3.75 -20.78
CA GLU A 83 22.34 3.86 -20.13
C GLU A 83 22.45 4.97 -19.07
N ILE A 84 21.34 5.35 -18.44
CA ILE A 84 21.25 6.41 -17.42
C ILE A 84 20.88 5.88 -16.02
N GLU A 85 20.93 4.57 -15.79
CA GLU A 85 20.55 3.94 -14.52
C GLU A 85 21.29 4.50 -13.29
N ALA A 86 22.45 5.13 -13.49
CA ALA A 86 23.20 5.75 -12.41
C ALA A 86 22.51 6.96 -11.78
N PHE A 87 21.57 7.58 -12.48
CA PHE A 87 20.81 8.71 -11.92
C PHE A 87 19.50 8.27 -11.28
N TYR A 88 19.22 6.96 -11.27
CA TYR A 88 17.95 6.43 -10.81
C TYR A 88 17.85 6.49 -9.28
N GLY A 89 16.97 7.33 -8.76
CA GLY A 89 16.55 7.32 -7.36
C GLY A 89 15.30 6.46 -7.20
N SER A 90 15.38 5.37 -6.43
CA SER A 90 14.23 4.49 -6.16
C SER A 90 13.22 5.08 -5.18
N VAL A 91 13.67 5.97 -4.31
CA VAL A 91 12.83 6.76 -3.41
C VAL A 91 12.98 8.21 -3.80
N ARG A 92 11.87 8.88 -4.10
CA ARG A 92 11.85 10.26 -4.62
C ARG A 92 10.82 11.09 -3.88
N VAL A 93 11.03 12.39 -3.82
CA VAL A 93 10.02 13.33 -3.37
C VAL A 93 9.28 13.88 -4.57
N GLY A 94 7.95 13.75 -4.54
CA GLY A 94 7.04 14.42 -5.45
C GLY A 94 6.04 15.30 -4.71
N SER A 95 5.09 15.82 -5.47
CA SER A 95 3.95 16.56 -4.95
C SER A 95 2.66 15.84 -5.25
N PHE A 96 1.73 15.82 -4.31
CA PHE A 96 0.36 15.39 -4.54
C PHE A 96 -0.64 16.42 -4.01
N GLN A 97 -1.85 16.41 -4.58
CA GLN A 97 -2.93 17.24 -4.08
C GLN A 97 -3.56 16.58 -2.86
N LYS A 98 -3.31 17.15 -1.67
CA LYS A 98 -3.99 16.75 -0.45
C LYS A 98 -5.27 17.55 -0.29
N TRP A 99 -6.38 16.89 0.03
CA TRP A 99 -7.63 17.52 0.39
C TRP A 99 -7.79 17.58 1.92
N GLY A 100 -8.35 18.68 2.41
CA GLY A 100 -8.82 18.80 3.78
C GLY A 100 -10.10 17.99 4.02
N PRO A 101 -10.52 17.83 5.29
CA PRO A 101 -11.69 17.02 5.62
C PRO A 101 -12.98 17.60 5.00
N ARG A 102 -13.90 16.73 4.58
CA ARG A 102 -15.22 17.08 4.04
C ARG A 102 -16.36 16.88 5.05
N VAL A 103 -16.07 16.23 6.17
CA VAL A 103 -17.02 16.01 7.28
C VAL A 103 -16.34 16.24 8.62
N SER A 104 -17.12 16.47 9.66
CA SER A 104 -16.60 16.58 11.03
C SER A 104 -16.17 15.21 11.58
N ALA A 105 -15.36 15.22 12.64
CA ALA A 105 -14.99 14.00 13.36
C ALA A 105 -16.21 13.27 13.93
N SER A 106 -17.18 13.99 14.51
CA SER A 106 -18.42 13.39 15.02
C SER A 106 -19.25 12.68 13.95
N PHE A 107 -19.32 13.26 12.74
CA PHE A 107 -20.01 12.64 11.61
C PHE A 107 -19.26 11.40 11.12
N ALA A 108 -17.94 11.50 10.93
CA ALA A 108 -17.12 10.37 10.50
C ALA A 108 -17.17 9.21 11.51
N GLU A 109 -17.12 9.50 12.81
CA GLU A 109 -17.26 8.51 13.88
C GLU A 109 -18.63 7.81 13.86
N GLY A 110 -19.72 8.58 13.78
CA GLY A 110 -21.07 8.00 13.67
C GLY A 110 -21.25 7.14 12.41
N LYS A 111 -20.65 7.56 11.29
CA LYS A 111 -20.67 6.78 10.05
C LYS A 111 -19.86 5.49 10.17
N MET A 112 -18.66 5.55 10.75
CA MET A 112 -17.82 4.37 11.01
C MET A 112 -18.55 3.34 11.87
N ILE A 113 -19.22 3.76 12.95
CA ILE A 113 -20.03 2.87 13.80
C ILE A 113 -21.09 2.15 12.95
N LYS A 114 -21.88 2.91 12.19
CA LYS A 114 -22.94 2.35 11.34
C LYS A 114 -22.37 1.36 10.31
N VAL A 115 -21.29 1.73 9.61
CA VAL A 115 -20.70 0.88 8.56
C VAL A 115 -20.09 -0.39 9.15
N ILE A 116 -19.43 -0.32 10.30
CA ILE A 116 -18.91 -1.51 10.99
C ILE A 116 -20.06 -2.44 11.36
N MET A 117 -21.14 -1.92 11.96
CA MET A 117 -22.32 -2.73 12.28
C MET A 117 -22.91 -3.38 11.03
N ASP A 118 -23.17 -2.60 9.97
CA ASP A 118 -23.73 -3.12 8.71
C ASP A 118 -22.81 -4.18 8.08
N TRP A 119 -21.49 -3.97 8.12
CA TRP A 119 -20.48 -4.93 7.65
C TRP A 119 -20.52 -6.23 8.44
N GLU A 120 -20.59 -6.19 9.77
CA GLU A 120 -20.60 -7.38 10.62
C GLU A 120 -21.79 -8.31 10.35
N PHE A 121 -22.92 -7.77 9.87
CA PHE A 121 -24.11 -8.55 9.48
C PHE A 121 -24.12 -8.97 8.00
N SER A 122 -23.12 -8.58 7.21
CA SER A 122 -23.06 -8.86 5.77
C SER A 122 -22.61 -10.28 5.43
N ASP A 123 -22.98 -10.76 4.25
CA ASP A 123 -22.51 -12.04 3.71
C ASP A 123 -21.01 -11.97 3.41
N GLU A 124 -20.53 -10.80 2.96
CA GLU A 124 -19.13 -10.54 2.66
C GLU A 124 -18.23 -10.69 3.88
N CYS A 125 -18.66 -10.17 5.05
CA CYS A 125 -17.93 -10.35 6.30
C CYS A 125 -17.87 -11.83 6.71
N ARG A 126 -19.00 -12.55 6.60
CA ARG A 126 -19.05 -13.99 6.90
C ARG A 126 -18.12 -14.79 6.00
N ASN A 127 -18.14 -14.53 4.69
CA ASN A 127 -17.25 -15.16 3.72
C ASN A 127 -15.77 -14.88 4.02
N LEU A 128 -15.44 -13.66 4.44
CA LEU A 128 -14.07 -13.31 4.85
C LEU A 128 -13.65 -14.08 6.10
N ILE A 129 -14.52 -14.15 7.12
CA ILE A 129 -14.26 -14.90 8.36
C ILE A 129 -14.00 -16.37 8.04
N ASP A 130 -14.88 -17.01 7.28
CA ASP A 130 -14.77 -18.43 6.91
C ASP A 130 -13.45 -18.70 6.16
N ALA A 131 -13.09 -17.82 5.22
CA ALA A 131 -11.85 -17.92 4.48
C ALA A 131 -10.62 -17.81 5.41
N LEU A 132 -10.56 -16.81 6.29
CA LEU A 132 -9.46 -16.66 7.25
C LEU A 132 -9.34 -17.86 8.21
N TRP A 133 -10.47 -18.46 8.61
CA TRP A 133 -10.46 -19.68 9.41
C TRP A 133 -9.95 -20.91 8.65
N SER A 134 -10.16 -20.97 7.34
CA SER A 134 -9.61 -22.04 6.49
C SER A 134 -8.13 -21.89 6.16
N MET A 135 -7.60 -20.67 6.14
CA MET A 135 -6.19 -20.40 5.77
C MET A 135 -5.22 -20.77 6.90
N ASP A 136 -4.12 -21.45 6.60
CA ASP A 136 -3.06 -21.73 7.58
C ASP A 136 -2.03 -20.58 7.64
N ILE A 137 -2.47 -19.42 8.13
CA ILE A 137 -1.64 -18.22 8.23
C ILE A 137 -0.64 -18.39 9.39
N PRO A 138 0.68 -18.22 9.15
CA PRO A 138 1.70 -18.27 10.20
C PRO A 138 1.47 -17.25 11.33
N GLN A 139 2.31 -17.28 12.37
CA GLN A 139 2.22 -16.32 13.46
C GLN A 139 2.20 -14.87 12.94
N VAL A 140 1.22 -14.11 13.41
CA VAL A 140 1.04 -12.68 13.12
C VAL A 140 1.15 -11.91 14.43
N ASP A 141 1.88 -10.80 14.42
CA ASP A 141 1.96 -9.86 15.54
C ASP A 141 1.48 -8.46 15.17
N LYS A 142 1.30 -8.15 13.88
CA LYS A 142 0.77 -6.87 13.39
C LYS A 142 0.16 -6.98 12.01
N ILE A 143 -0.76 -6.06 11.74
CA ILE A 143 -1.29 -5.80 10.40
C ILE A 143 -0.81 -4.43 9.96
N ILE A 144 -0.37 -4.32 8.72
CA ILE A 144 -0.08 -3.03 8.07
C ILE A 144 -0.95 -2.90 6.84
N ALA A 145 -1.88 -1.95 6.89
CA ALA A 145 -2.79 -1.67 5.81
C ALA A 145 -2.39 -0.36 5.11
N PHE A 146 -2.26 -0.42 3.79
CA PHE A 146 -1.99 0.75 2.96
C PHE A 146 -3.19 1.06 2.08
N GLY A 147 -3.48 2.35 1.91
CA GLY A 147 -4.44 2.79 0.91
C GLY A 147 -5.91 2.60 1.30
N GLY A 148 -6.25 2.68 2.60
CA GLY A 148 -7.63 2.51 3.10
C GLY A 148 -8.60 3.64 2.78
N GLY A 149 -8.10 4.73 2.19
CA GLY A 149 -8.86 5.94 1.88
C GLY A 149 -9.29 6.77 3.09
N SER A 150 -9.71 8.01 2.85
CA SER A 150 -10.00 8.98 3.91
C SER A 150 -11.45 8.93 4.37
N ILE A 151 -11.71 8.45 5.59
CA ILE A 151 -13.07 8.46 6.20
C ILE A 151 -13.63 9.89 6.37
N ALA A 152 -12.77 10.90 6.22
CA ALA A 152 -13.17 12.30 6.22
C ALA A 152 -13.80 12.76 4.88
N PHE A 153 -13.86 11.91 3.86
CA PHE A 153 -14.45 12.25 2.55
C PHE A 153 -15.87 11.73 2.35
N ASN A 154 -16.46 11.10 3.37
CA ASN A 154 -17.82 10.55 3.34
C ASN A 154 -18.03 9.53 2.22
N MET A 155 -17.09 8.59 2.05
CA MET A 155 -17.19 7.54 1.03
C MET A 155 -17.28 6.18 1.70
N THR A 156 -18.46 5.54 1.61
CA THR A 156 -18.77 4.27 2.30
C THR A 156 -17.76 3.17 2.03
N THR A 157 -17.15 3.16 0.84
CA THR A 157 -16.09 2.21 0.47
C THR A 157 -14.87 2.31 1.38
N TYR A 158 -14.45 3.51 1.78
CA TYR A 158 -13.31 3.69 2.69
C TYR A 158 -13.65 3.19 4.08
N GLU A 159 -14.83 3.51 4.61
CA GLU A 159 -15.25 2.98 5.91
C GLU A 159 -15.38 1.44 5.91
N LEU A 160 -15.83 0.84 4.80
CA LEU A 160 -15.88 -0.61 4.62
C LEU A 160 -14.49 -1.26 4.62
N GLU A 161 -13.49 -0.65 3.97
CA GLU A 161 -12.10 -1.16 4.00
C GLU A 161 -11.55 -1.19 5.42
N HIS A 162 -11.83 -0.16 6.22
CA HIS A 162 -11.44 -0.15 7.64
C HIS A 162 -12.17 -1.23 8.43
N ALA A 163 -13.48 -1.42 8.22
CA ALA A 163 -14.24 -2.50 8.87
C ALA A 163 -13.67 -3.90 8.52
N MET A 164 -13.24 -4.09 7.28
CA MET A 164 -12.54 -5.30 6.84
C MET A 164 -11.22 -5.49 7.59
N PHE A 165 -10.39 -4.45 7.73
CA PHE A 165 -9.11 -4.53 8.46
C PHE A 165 -9.31 -4.94 9.93
N LEU A 166 -10.34 -4.40 10.60
CA LEU A 166 -10.69 -4.79 11.97
C LEU A 166 -11.13 -6.26 12.05
N THR A 167 -11.89 -6.73 11.06
CA THR A 167 -12.33 -8.12 10.98
C THR A 167 -11.14 -9.07 10.85
N VAL A 168 -10.19 -8.76 9.96
CA VAL A 168 -8.95 -9.54 9.81
C VAL A 168 -8.18 -9.61 11.13
N ALA A 169 -7.98 -8.46 11.79
CA ALA A 169 -7.26 -8.37 13.07
C ALA A 169 -7.91 -9.24 14.16
N ARG A 170 -9.23 -9.16 14.28
CA ARG A 170 -10.00 -9.92 15.26
C ARG A 170 -9.91 -11.42 15.01
N VAL A 171 -10.19 -11.88 13.79
CA VAL A 171 -10.20 -13.31 13.44
C VAL A 171 -8.81 -13.93 13.62
N LEU A 172 -7.76 -13.26 13.15
CA LEU A 172 -6.39 -13.73 13.33
C LEU A 172 -6.00 -13.77 14.81
N GLY A 173 -6.40 -12.77 15.58
CA GLY A 173 -6.18 -12.72 17.02
C GLY A 173 -6.84 -13.88 17.77
N GLU A 174 -8.11 -14.15 17.46
CA GLU A 174 -8.88 -15.29 17.98
C GLU A 174 -8.20 -16.62 17.63
N LYS A 175 -7.86 -16.82 16.36
CA LYS A 175 -7.23 -18.04 15.85
C LYS A 175 -5.84 -18.30 16.45
N GLN A 176 -5.10 -17.24 16.80
CA GLN A 176 -3.74 -17.33 17.33
C GLN A 176 -3.65 -17.14 18.86
N GLY A 177 -4.69 -17.59 19.57
CA GLY A 177 -4.69 -17.67 21.04
C GLY A 177 -5.27 -16.45 21.74
N GLY A 178 -6.22 -15.74 21.11
CA GLY A 178 -6.93 -14.60 21.70
C GLY A 178 -6.09 -13.33 21.87
N LYS A 179 -5.01 -13.18 21.11
CA LYS A 179 -4.13 -12.01 21.20
C LYS A 179 -4.72 -10.83 20.44
N LYS A 180 -4.61 -9.62 20.99
CA LYS A 180 -4.93 -8.40 20.24
C LYS A 180 -3.83 -8.15 19.21
N ILE A 181 -4.20 -8.16 17.93
CA ILE A 181 -3.28 -7.81 16.83
C ILE A 181 -3.43 -6.32 16.52
N PRO A 182 -2.38 -5.49 16.72
CA PRO A 182 -2.42 -4.08 16.34
C PRO A 182 -2.56 -3.93 14.82
N VAL A 183 -3.43 -3.01 14.42
CA VAL A 183 -3.62 -2.62 13.01
C VAL A 183 -3.00 -1.27 12.79
N TYR A 184 -2.00 -1.20 11.92
CA TYR A 184 -1.39 0.03 11.47
C TYR A 184 -1.97 0.41 10.12
N VAL A 185 -2.32 1.68 9.95
CA VAL A 185 -2.90 2.18 8.70
C VAL A 185 -2.09 3.36 8.18
N GLN A 186 -1.78 3.35 6.89
CA GLN A 186 -1.07 4.44 6.23
C GLN A 186 -1.76 4.82 4.90
N GLU A 187 -2.20 6.07 4.82
CA GLU A 187 -2.92 6.62 3.67
C GLU A 187 -2.53 8.10 3.49
N PRO A 188 -1.93 8.49 2.35
CA PRO A 188 -1.61 9.89 2.06
C PRO A 188 -2.80 10.86 2.21
N GLY A 189 -4.01 10.40 1.92
CA GLY A 189 -5.26 11.15 2.04
C GLY A 189 -5.85 11.30 3.45
N TYR A 190 -5.26 10.67 4.47
CA TYR A 190 -5.74 10.87 5.84
C TYR A 190 -5.59 12.32 6.30
N THR A 191 -6.63 12.80 6.95
CA THR A 191 -6.74 14.15 7.53
C THR A 191 -6.75 14.08 9.05
N ALA A 192 -6.81 15.23 9.71
CA ALA A 192 -6.91 15.37 11.16
C ALA A 192 -8.14 14.64 11.70
N VAL A 193 -9.23 14.63 10.93
CA VAL A 193 -10.43 13.83 11.25
C VAL A 193 -10.10 12.34 11.29
N CYS A 194 -9.32 11.82 10.33
CA CYS A 194 -8.92 10.41 10.34
C CYS A 194 -8.01 10.10 11.53
N LYS A 195 -7.04 10.99 11.81
CA LYS A 195 -6.11 10.88 12.94
C LYS A 195 -6.80 10.97 14.31
N GLU A 196 -7.93 11.66 14.39
CA GLU A 196 -8.76 11.72 15.60
C GLU A 196 -9.67 10.49 15.75
N VAL A 197 -10.32 10.09 14.66
CA VAL A 197 -11.41 9.11 14.72
C VAL A 197 -10.91 7.67 14.66
N LEU A 198 -9.98 7.33 13.77
CA LEU A 198 -9.52 5.94 13.59
C LEU A 198 -8.94 5.31 14.87
N PRO A 199 -8.15 6.02 15.71
CA PRO A 199 -7.67 5.45 16.97
C PRO A 199 -8.77 5.03 17.94
N LYS A 200 -9.96 5.66 17.90
CA LYS A 200 -11.12 5.27 18.72
C LYS A 200 -11.63 3.87 18.37
N PHE A 201 -11.37 3.39 17.16
CA PHE A 201 -11.70 2.04 16.69
C PHE A 201 -10.51 1.06 16.79
N GLY A 202 -9.39 1.47 17.41
CA GLY A 202 -8.23 0.61 17.66
C GLY A 202 -7.15 0.62 16.56
N PHE A 203 -7.23 1.53 15.60
CA PHE A 203 -6.18 1.72 14.59
C PHE A 203 -4.99 2.53 15.11
N ASN A 204 -3.80 2.17 14.65
CA ASN A 204 -2.58 2.96 14.82
C ASN A 204 -2.31 3.69 13.51
N VAL A 205 -2.65 4.97 13.46
CA VAL A 205 -2.45 5.77 12.25
C VAL A 205 -0.97 6.12 12.12
N ILE A 206 -0.33 5.61 11.07
CA ILE A 206 1.00 6.01 10.66
C ILE A 206 0.87 7.34 9.92
N ASP A 207 1.75 8.29 10.23
CA ASP A 207 1.67 9.60 9.59
C ASP A 207 1.79 9.48 8.07
N CYS A 208 1.04 10.34 7.40
CA CYS A 208 0.97 10.38 5.95
C CYS A 208 2.34 10.78 5.39
N PHE A 209 2.52 10.63 4.08
CA PHE A 209 3.62 11.21 3.29
C PHE A 209 4.90 10.39 3.16
N GLY A 210 5.27 9.56 4.14
CA GLY A 210 6.54 8.84 4.13
C GLY A 210 6.47 7.33 3.82
N ALA A 211 7.53 6.61 4.15
CA ALA A 211 7.71 5.17 3.97
C ALA A 211 7.56 4.33 5.27
N ARG A 212 7.18 4.93 6.41
CA ARG A 212 7.22 4.28 7.73
C ARG A 212 6.53 2.92 7.77
N GLY A 213 5.32 2.78 7.22
CA GLY A 213 4.62 1.49 7.21
C GLY A 213 5.42 0.40 6.49
N LEU A 214 6.16 0.75 5.43
CA LEU A 214 7.00 -0.20 4.71
C LEU A 214 8.18 -0.67 5.56
N THR A 215 8.74 0.23 6.39
CA THR A 215 9.86 -0.12 7.29
C THR A 215 9.48 -1.07 8.41
N MET A 216 8.18 -1.20 8.69
CA MET A 216 7.64 -2.04 9.75
C MET A 216 7.27 -3.45 9.27
N ILE A 217 7.35 -3.72 7.95
CA ILE A 217 7.01 -5.03 7.39
C ILE A 217 8.09 -6.04 7.74
N ASP A 218 7.69 -7.16 8.32
CA ASP A 218 8.54 -8.30 8.62
C ASP A 218 7.82 -9.65 8.41
N ASN A 219 8.45 -10.73 8.86
CA ASN A 219 7.96 -12.09 8.70
C ASN A 219 6.68 -12.42 9.49
N ASN A 220 6.29 -11.60 10.48
CA ASN A 220 5.08 -11.80 11.29
C ASN A 220 4.02 -10.74 10.98
N THR A 221 4.15 -10.08 9.83
CA THR A 221 3.23 -9.04 9.38
C THR A 221 2.18 -9.63 8.43
N VAL A 222 0.93 -9.18 8.55
CA VAL A 222 -0.05 -9.25 7.46
C VAL A 222 -0.12 -7.91 6.76
N VAL A 223 0.04 -7.91 5.44
CA VAL A 223 0.00 -6.69 4.63
C VAL A 223 -1.32 -6.63 3.87
N LEU A 224 -2.08 -5.55 4.06
CA LEU A 224 -3.38 -5.36 3.39
C LEU A 224 -3.30 -4.17 2.45
N VAL A 225 -3.36 -4.39 1.13
CA VAL A 225 -3.37 -3.30 0.15
C VAL A 225 -4.32 -3.60 -1.00
N ASN A 226 -5.42 -2.85 -1.07
CA ASN A 226 -6.52 -3.20 -1.97
C ASN A 226 -6.31 -2.74 -3.43
N PHE A 227 -5.38 -1.82 -3.70
CA PHE A 227 -4.86 -1.51 -5.03
C PHE A 227 -3.67 -0.56 -4.84
N PRO A 228 -2.43 -1.08 -4.83
CA PRO A 228 -1.27 -0.26 -4.48
C PRO A 228 -0.97 0.75 -5.59
N ALA A 229 -0.79 2.02 -5.23
CA ALA A 229 -0.30 3.08 -6.12
C ALA A 229 1.23 3.05 -6.32
N PHE A 230 1.89 2.01 -5.83
CA PHE A 230 3.35 1.83 -5.89
C PHE A 230 3.71 0.33 -5.89
N ALA A 231 4.96 -0.02 -6.21
CA ALA A 231 5.39 -1.41 -6.35
C ALA A 231 5.65 -2.11 -5.00
N ILE A 232 4.60 -2.37 -4.23
CA ILE A 232 4.72 -2.97 -2.90
C ILE A 232 5.32 -4.39 -2.94
N ARG A 233 5.01 -5.22 -3.94
CA ARG A 233 5.63 -6.55 -4.08
C ARG A 233 7.14 -6.44 -4.26
N GLN A 234 7.57 -5.49 -5.10
CA GLN A 234 8.98 -5.22 -5.33
C GLN A 234 9.67 -4.76 -4.04
N ILE A 235 9.04 -3.85 -3.28
CA ILE A 235 9.58 -3.36 -2.00
C ILE A 235 9.72 -4.53 -1.03
N VAL A 236 8.69 -5.34 -0.83
CA VAL A 236 8.72 -6.50 0.08
C VAL A 236 9.82 -7.49 -0.33
N ALA A 237 9.91 -7.80 -1.63
CA ALA A 237 10.95 -8.69 -2.16
C ALA A 237 12.37 -8.11 -2.00
N ASP A 238 12.53 -6.79 -2.12
CA ASP A 238 13.81 -6.10 -1.96
C ASP A 238 14.26 -5.99 -0.51
N LEU A 239 13.33 -5.81 0.42
CA LEU A 239 13.61 -5.86 1.86
C LEU A 239 13.98 -7.28 2.32
N GLY A 240 13.79 -8.30 1.49
CA GLY A 240 14.11 -9.69 1.80
C GLY A 240 13.23 -10.27 2.92
N VAL A 241 12.07 -9.65 3.17
CA VAL A 241 11.08 -10.11 4.14
C VAL A 241 10.00 -10.91 3.46
N ARG A 242 9.37 -11.81 4.22
CA ARG A 242 8.25 -12.63 3.75
C ARG A 242 7.09 -12.50 4.71
N PRO A 243 6.17 -11.53 4.50
CA PRO A 243 4.98 -11.37 5.34
C PRO A 243 4.22 -12.69 5.51
N ALA A 244 3.56 -12.87 6.66
CA ALA A 244 2.80 -14.08 6.96
C ALA A 244 1.64 -14.28 5.99
N ALA A 245 0.94 -13.20 5.64
CA ALA A 245 -0.03 -13.18 4.57
C ALA A 245 -0.15 -11.79 3.96
N MET A 246 -0.65 -11.74 2.72
CA MET A 246 -0.77 -10.50 1.95
C MET A 246 -2.13 -10.52 1.24
N PHE A 247 -2.91 -9.45 1.41
CA PHE A 247 -4.13 -9.22 0.66
C PHE A 247 -3.83 -8.19 -0.44
N TRP A 248 -3.77 -8.67 -1.68
CA TRP A 248 -3.29 -7.91 -2.83
C TRP A 248 -4.10 -8.22 -4.08
N LYS A 249 -3.92 -7.42 -5.13
CA LYS A 249 -4.45 -7.77 -6.45
C LYS A 249 -3.91 -9.14 -6.93
N PRO A 250 -4.56 -9.81 -7.89
CA PRO A 250 -4.05 -11.03 -8.50
C PRO A 250 -2.71 -10.79 -9.24
N GLU A 251 -1.88 -11.83 -9.37
CA GLU A 251 -0.80 -11.85 -10.38
C GLU A 251 -1.40 -11.86 -11.77
N ILE A 252 -0.74 -11.17 -12.72
CA ILE A 252 -1.09 -11.25 -14.15
C ILE A 252 0.09 -11.82 -14.94
N THR A 253 -0.24 -12.63 -15.94
CA THR A 253 0.71 -13.24 -16.87
C THR A 253 1.34 -12.18 -17.80
N GLU A 254 2.48 -12.50 -18.42
CA GLU A 254 3.08 -11.62 -19.44
C GLU A 254 2.12 -11.37 -20.60
N ALA A 255 1.37 -12.38 -21.03
CA ALA A 255 0.40 -12.22 -22.12
C ALA A 255 -0.74 -11.26 -21.75
N GLU A 256 -1.27 -11.36 -20.53
CA GLU A 256 -2.26 -10.41 -20.01
C GLU A 256 -1.67 -9.01 -19.93
N TRP A 257 -0.44 -8.88 -19.43
CA TRP A 257 0.27 -7.61 -19.39
C TRP A 257 0.42 -7.00 -20.79
N GLU A 258 0.92 -7.75 -21.76
CA GLU A 258 1.13 -7.29 -23.12
C GLU A 258 -0.17 -6.80 -23.77
N GLY A 259 -1.29 -7.46 -23.47
CA GLY A 259 -2.63 -7.10 -23.91
C GLY A 259 -3.23 -5.84 -23.27
N LEU A 260 -2.65 -5.33 -22.16
CA LEU A 260 -3.11 -4.09 -21.54
C LEU A 260 -2.86 -2.88 -22.46
N SER A 261 -3.77 -1.90 -22.42
CA SER A 261 -3.57 -0.60 -23.05
C SER A 261 -2.39 0.13 -22.40
N LYS A 262 -1.88 1.17 -23.06
CA LYS A 262 -0.81 1.99 -22.48
C LYS A 262 -1.25 2.60 -21.13
N ASP A 263 -2.46 3.14 -21.09
CA ASP A 263 -3.00 3.78 -19.88
C ASP A 263 -3.17 2.77 -18.74
N ASP A 264 -3.64 1.56 -19.04
CA ASP A 264 -3.75 0.48 -18.05
C ASP A 264 -2.36 0.08 -17.51
N LYS A 265 -1.35 -0.02 -18.38
CA LYS A 265 0.04 -0.31 -17.98
C LYS A 265 0.61 0.78 -17.09
N ASP A 266 0.36 2.05 -17.42
CA ASP A 266 0.86 3.20 -16.65
C ASP A 266 0.24 3.24 -15.24
N ASN A 267 -1.06 2.90 -15.13
CA ASN A 267 -1.81 2.79 -13.88
C ASN A 267 -1.54 1.49 -13.09
N TRP A 268 -0.90 0.49 -13.68
CA TRP A 268 -0.55 -0.75 -13.01
C TRP A 268 0.78 -0.61 -12.25
N HIS A 269 0.74 0.00 -11.06
CA HIS A 269 1.96 0.34 -10.31
C HIS A 269 2.72 -0.86 -9.76
N ASP A 270 2.02 -1.89 -9.30
CA ASP A 270 2.61 -3.09 -8.73
C ASP A 270 2.63 -4.21 -9.76
N VAL A 271 3.67 -4.24 -10.59
CA VAL A 271 3.79 -5.21 -11.69
C VAL A 271 4.62 -6.41 -11.25
N ASP A 272 4.27 -7.58 -11.75
CA ASP A 272 5.06 -8.79 -11.55
C ASP A 272 6.37 -8.73 -12.34
N THR A 273 7.47 -8.94 -11.63
CA THR A 273 8.83 -9.03 -12.15
C THR A 273 9.37 -10.43 -11.86
N ALA A 274 10.52 -10.79 -12.45
CA ALA A 274 11.14 -12.08 -12.16
C ALA A 274 11.39 -12.27 -10.65
N LYS A 275 11.79 -11.19 -9.97
CA LYS A 275 12.03 -11.20 -8.53
C LYS A 275 10.74 -11.34 -7.72
N THR A 276 9.69 -10.58 -8.05
CA THR A 276 8.43 -10.72 -7.30
C THR A 276 7.79 -12.08 -7.52
N ARG A 277 7.86 -12.65 -8.73
CA ARG A 277 7.38 -14.01 -9.02
C ARG A 277 8.09 -15.08 -8.20
N GLU A 278 9.41 -14.98 -8.09
CA GLU A 278 10.19 -15.89 -7.23
C GLU A 278 9.77 -15.79 -5.75
N MET A 279 9.48 -14.58 -5.28
CA MET A 279 8.89 -14.40 -3.94
C MET A 279 7.49 -15.05 -3.86
N MET A 280 6.63 -14.86 -4.86
CA MET A 280 5.26 -15.38 -4.87
C MET A 280 5.19 -16.91 -4.89
N HIS A 281 6.18 -17.63 -5.42
CA HIS A 281 6.28 -19.10 -5.33
C HIS A 281 6.31 -19.62 -3.88
N GLN A 282 6.63 -18.76 -2.92
CA GLN A 282 6.69 -19.09 -1.50
C GLN A 282 5.37 -18.83 -0.78
N TYR A 283 4.30 -18.55 -1.54
CA TYR A 283 2.95 -18.28 -1.07
C TYR A 283 1.92 -19.18 -1.74
N THR A 284 0.90 -19.55 -0.99
CA THR A 284 -0.31 -20.18 -1.50
C THR A 284 -1.35 -19.11 -1.79
N ARG A 285 -1.84 -19.08 -3.03
CA ARG A 285 -2.95 -18.24 -3.45
C ARG A 285 -4.27 -18.78 -2.91
N VAL A 286 -5.06 -17.93 -2.28
CA VAL A 286 -6.41 -18.22 -1.78
C VAL A 286 -7.36 -17.14 -2.29
N ASP A 287 -8.22 -17.53 -3.23
CA ASP A 287 -9.27 -16.64 -3.75
C ASP A 287 -10.48 -16.68 -2.81
N LEU A 288 -11.11 -15.51 -2.60
CA LEU A 288 -12.33 -15.41 -1.80
C LEU A 288 -13.57 -15.59 -2.69
N PRO A 289 -14.33 -16.70 -2.57
CA PRO A 289 -15.56 -16.87 -3.33
C PRO A 289 -16.59 -15.81 -2.90
N GLY A 290 -17.15 -15.07 -3.85
CA GLY A 290 -18.26 -14.15 -3.61
C GLY A 290 -17.91 -12.82 -2.92
N ALA A 291 -16.64 -12.56 -2.61
CA ALA A 291 -16.22 -11.28 -2.05
C ALA A 291 -16.29 -10.17 -3.10
N LYS A 292 -17.44 -9.48 -3.19
CA LYS A 292 -17.60 -8.23 -3.95
C LYS A 292 -16.96 -7.06 -3.18
N ILE A 293 -15.74 -7.22 -2.67
CA ILE A 293 -14.99 -6.11 -2.10
C ILE A 293 -14.57 -5.24 -3.27
N THR A 294 -15.34 -4.17 -3.50
CA THR A 294 -15.17 -3.30 -4.65
C THR A 294 -13.86 -2.52 -4.53
N GLN A 295 -12.97 -2.76 -5.49
CA GLN A 295 -11.70 -2.06 -5.64
C GLN A 295 -11.95 -0.57 -5.86
N THR A 296 -11.75 0.23 -4.82
CA THR A 296 -11.93 1.68 -4.91
C THR A 296 -10.87 2.38 -4.08
N SER A 297 -9.62 2.39 -4.54
CA SER A 297 -8.58 3.28 -3.98
C SER A 297 -8.06 4.28 -5.01
N PHE A 298 -7.72 5.46 -4.47
CA PHE A 298 -6.97 6.63 -4.97
C PHE A 298 -7.27 7.25 -6.35
N TYR A 299 -7.45 6.48 -7.43
CA TYR A 299 -7.54 7.05 -8.79
C TYR A 299 -8.95 7.35 -9.28
N LYS A 300 -10.01 6.87 -8.60
CA LYS A 300 -11.39 7.16 -9.02
C LYS A 300 -11.84 8.60 -8.78
N LEU A 301 -11.01 9.44 -8.18
CA LEU A 301 -11.49 10.71 -7.67
C LEU A 301 -11.47 11.88 -8.66
N PHE A 302 -10.74 11.86 -9.79
CA PHE A 302 -10.75 13.06 -10.66
C PHE A 302 -10.69 12.97 -12.19
N ASP A 303 -10.51 11.84 -12.91
CA ASP A 303 -10.54 11.92 -14.40
C ASP A 303 -10.94 10.66 -15.19
N VAL A 304 -11.56 9.64 -14.56
CA VAL A 304 -11.95 8.42 -15.28
C VAL A 304 -13.38 8.03 -14.92
N TYR A 305 -14.33 8.89 -15.28
CA TYR A 305 -15.76 8.64 -15.07
C TYR A 305 -16.42 7.79 -16.18
N ASP A 306 -15.68 7.41 -17.24
CA ASP A 306 -16.24 6.70 -18.40
C ASP A 306 -15.67 5.28 -18.67
N PHE A 307 -14.68 4.78 -17.92
CA PHE A 307 -14.01 3.50 -18.27
C PHE A 307 -14.58 2.22 -17.63
N ILE A 308 -15.55 2.29 -16.73
CA ILE A 308 -16.06 1.09 -16.04
C ILE A 308 -17.36 0.61 -16.70
N HIS A 309 -17.25 0.25 -17.97
CA HIS A 309 -18.23 -0.58 -18.70
C HIS A 309 -17.67 -1.96 -19.07
N ARG A 310 -16.64 -2.46 -18.37
CA ARG A 310 -16.23 -3.86 -18.48
C ARG A 310 -15.91 -4.42 -17.10
N ASP A 311 -16.44 -5.61 -16.86
CA ASP A 311 -16.23 -6.50 -15.71
C ASP A 311 -14.75 -6.91 -15.50
N VAL A 312 -13.85 -5.96 -15.25
CA VAL A 312 -12.43 -6.26 -15.11
C VAL A 312 -11.94 -5.82 -13.72
N PHE A 313 -11.46 -6.83 -12.98
CA PHE A 313 -10.91 -6.84 -11.62
C PHE A 313 -11.89 -7.07 -10.46
N ILE A 314 -12.50 -8.27 -10.50
CA ILE A 314 -13.02 -8.97 -9.33
C ILE A 314 -11.83 -9.61 -8.58
N GLY A 315 -11.74 -9.37 -7.28
CA GLY A 315 -11.00 -10.21 -6.34
C GLY A 315 -9.59 -9.72 -6.04
N SER A 316 -9.44 -8.88 -5.01
CA SER A 316 -8.20 -8.94 -4.24
C SER A 316 -8.10 -10.34 -3.63
N THR A 317 -6.91 -10.93 -3.75
CA THR A 317 -6.58 -12.31 -3.44
C THR A 317 -5.69 -12.36 -2.20
N TRP A 318 -5.88 -13.39 -1.40
CA TRP A 318 -4.97 -13.69 -0.29
C TRP A 318 -3.80 -14.52 -0.78
N TYR A 319 -2.60 -14.14 -0.35
CA TYR A 319 -1.38 -14.91 -0.51
C TYR A 319 -0.88 -15.26 0.88
N VAL A 320 -0.91 -16.54 1.22
CA VAL A 320 -0.53 -17.05 2.55
C VAL A 320 0.83 -17.71 2.45
N ARG A 321 1.78 -17.30 3.31
CA ARG A 321 3.15 -17.82 3.24
C ARG A 321 3.16 -19.32 3.52
N ASN A 322 3.81 -20.09 2.66
CA ASN A 322 3.99 -21.53 2.85
C ASN A 322 4.79 -21.78 4.14
N GLN A 323 4.31 -22.68 5.00
CA GLN A 323 4.98 -23.00 6.28
C GLN A 323 6.26 -23.84 6.11
N THR A 324 6.52 -24.35 4.91
CA THR A 324 7.67 -25.19 4.57
C THR A 324 8.48 -24.56 3.46
N SER A 325 9.44 -23.72 3.84
CA SER A 325 10.50 -23.22 2.94
C SER A 325 11.65 -22.68 3.76
#